data_AF-A0A7S0CDZ5-F1
#
_entry.id   AF-A0A7S0CDZ5-F1
#
_cell.length_a   1.000
_cell.length_b   1.000
_cell.length_c   1.000
_cell.angle_alpha   90.00
_cell.angle_beta   90.00
_cell.angle_gamma   90.00
#
_symmetry.space_group_name_H-M   'P 1'
#
loop_
_entity.id
_entity.type
_entity.pdbx_description
1 polymer ?
#
loop_
_entity_poly.entity_id
_entity_poly.type
_entity_poly.pdbx_seq_one_letter_code
_entity_poly.pdbx_strand_id
1 'polypeptide(L)'
;MKEILAHLNIWLRNFLGDGNDENKFNEDEMVDLLEELHEIVENIDFARDCVKMNGVPFLLGCSSERKVPRPVRLQCLNISSTLSQNNPPVQEAMLREHDALNILTNLYLTEMADDPGGSMRKCIVQALSCMVRSHRIGEESFCSSDSCRYVIEEGIGCHTPNDVHAQNSSPG
;
A
#
# COMPACT_ATOMS: atom_id res chain seq x y z
N MET A 1 0.27 -18.89 6.53
CA MET A 1 -0.55 -17.65 6.37
C MET A 1 -1.21 -17.16 7.66
N LYS A 2 -2.18 -17.88 8.26
CA LYS A 2 -2.88 -17.39 9.48
C LYS A 2 -1.93 -17.09 10.66
N GLU A 3 -0.94 -17.98 10.87
CA GLU A 3 0.09 -17.81 11.90
C GLU A 3 1.00 -16.60 11.60
N ILE A 4 1.45 -16.47 10.35
CA ILE A 4 2.23 -15.31 9.89
C ILE A 4 1.46 -14.00 10.17
N LEU A 5 0.21 -13.88 9.72
CA LEU A 5 -0.61 -12.69 9.96
C LEU A 5 -0.80 -12.41 11.47
N ALA A 6 -0.85 -13.44 12.31
CA ALA A 6 -0.92 -13.26 13.76
C ALA A 6 0.38 -12.69 14.33
N HIS A 7 1.54 -13.21 13.92
CA HIS A 7 2.85 -12.69 14.33
C HIS A 7 3.05 -11.24 13.86
N LEU A 8 2.68 -10.94 12.61
CA LEU A 8 2.77 -9.60 12.05
C LEU A 8 1.91 -8.58 12.84
N ASN A 9 0.69 -8.97 13.23
CA ASN A 9 -0.20 -8.12 14.04
C ASN A 9 0.33 -7.90 15.47
N ILE A 10 0.89 -8.93 16.09
CA ILE A 10 1.49 -8.82 17.44
C ILE A 10 2.65 -7.83 17.40
N TRP A 11 3.54 -7.98 16.43
CA TRP A 11 4.67 -7.09 16.27
C TRP A 11 4.24 -5.63 16.06
N LEU A 12 3.27 -5.38 15.17
CA LEU A 12 2.82 -4.00 14.89
C LEU A 12 2.28 -3.31 16.15
N ARG A 13 1.52 -4.04 16.98
CA ARG A 13 0.98 -3.51 18.24
C ARG A 13 2.10 -3.18 19.23
N ASN A 14 3.09 -4.06 19.37
CA ASN A 14 4.22 -3.82 20.26
C ASN A 14 5.07 -2.64 19.77
N PHE A 15 5.31 -2.57 18.46
CA PHE A 15 6.11 -1.52 17.83
C PHE A 15 5.46 -0.13 17.97
N LEU A 16 4.14 -0.04 17.81
CA LEU A 16 3.41 1.23 17.95
C LEU A 16 3.18 1.66 19.42
N GLY A 17 3.59 0.84 20.39
CA GLY A 17 3.48 1.14 21.82
C GLY A 17 2.12 0.80 22.44
N ASP A 18 1.29 0.03 21.72
CA ASP A 18 -0.03 -0.43 22.18
C ASP A 18 0.03 -1.82 22.86
N GLY A 19 1.21 -2.44 22.92
CA GLY A 19 1.44 -3.79 23.45
C GLY A 19 2.24 -3.84 24.76
N ASN A 20 1.91 -4.79 25.62
CA ASN A 20 2.63 -5.12 26.87
C ASN A 20 3.54 -6.35 26.74
N ASP A 21 3.66 -6.93 25.54
CA ASP A 21 4.50 -8.10 25.30
C ASP A 21 5.95 -7.68 25.00
N GLU A 22 6.92 -8.42 25.55
CA GLU A 22 8.33 -8.29 25.15
C GLU A 22 8.40 -8.42 23.62
N ASN A 23 9.05 -7.44 22.97
CA ASN A 23 9.09 -7.34 21.51
C ASN A 23 9.85 -8.54 20.94
N LYS A 24 9.13 -9.60 20.55
CA LYS A 24 9.73 -10.89 20.14
C LYS A 24 10.36 -10.88 18.75
N PHE A 25 10.01 -9.91 17.91
CA PHE A 25 10.52 -9.82 16.55
C PHE A 25 11.21 -8.47 16.31
N ASN A 26 12.41 -8.52 15.75
CA ASN A 26 13.11 -7.35 15.24
C ASN A 26 12.66 -7.00 13.81
N GLU A 27 13.20 -5.92 13.24
CA GLU A 27 12.83 -5.47 11.89
C GLU A 27 13.15 -6.50 10.80
N ASP A 28 14.29 -7.18 10.87
CA ASP A 28 14.71 -8.16 9.87
C ASP A 28 13.80 -9.39 9.89
N GLU A 29 13.49 -9.91 11.08
CA GLU A 29 12.55 -11.04 11.25
C GLU A 29 11.15 -10.71 10.72
N MET A 30 10.77 -9.44 10.77
CA MET A 30 9.50 -8.97 10.22
C MET A 30 9.50 -8.91 8.69
N VAL A 31 10.61 -8.50 8.09
CA VAL A 31 10.79 -8.55 6.64
C VAL A 31 10.77 -10.01 6.18
N ASP A 32 11.42 -10.92 6.89
CA ASP A 32 11.42 -12.36 6.57
C ASP A 32 10.01 -12.96 6.61
N LEU A 33 9.21 -12.65 7.65
CA LEU A 33 7.81 -13.09 7.74
C LEU A 33 6.95 -12.51 6.59
N LEU A 34 7.20 -11.27 6.18
CA LEU A 34 6.51 -10.67 5.05
C LEU A 34 6.93 -11.26 3.71
N GLU A 35 8.20 -11.66 3.55
CA GLU A 35 8.66 -12.39 2.37
C GLU A 35 8.00 -13.77 2.29
N GLU A 36 7.91 -14.51 3.40
CA GLU A 36 7.17 -15.78 3.44
C GLU A 36 5.69 -15.58 3.08
N LEU A 37 5.05 -14.52 3.61
CA LEU A 37 3.68 -14.18 3.21
C LEU A 37 3.59 -13.87 1.72
N HIS A 38 4.57 -13.15 1.18
CA HIS A 38 4.61 -12.77 -0.22
C HIS A 38 4.64 -13.98 -1.14
N GLU A 39 5.55 -14.93 -0.88
CA GLU A 39 5.67 -16.20 -1.60
C GLU A 39 4.35 -16.99 -1.58
N ILE A 40 3.67 -17.03 -0.42
CA ILE A 40 2.38 -17.73 -0.28
C ILE A 40 1.30 -17.09 -1.15
N VAL A 41 1.21 -15.75 -1.18
CA VAL A 41 0.13 -15.05 -1.88
C VAL A 41 0.37 -14.91 -3.39
N GLU A 42 1.51 -15.34 -3.92
CA GLU A 42 1.69 -15.53 -5.36
C GLU A 42 0.66 -16.53 -5.94
N ASN A 43 0.15 -17.44 -5.10
CA ASN A 43 -0.99 -18.26 -5.44
C ASN A 43 -2.31 -17.46 -5.33
N ILE A 44 -3.06 -17.39 -6.43
CA ILE A 44 -4.31 -16.62 -6.55
C ILE A 44 -5.36 -16.99 -5.49
N ASP A 45 -5.47 -18.27 -5.11
CA ASP A 45 -6.44 -18.70 -4.11
C ASP A 45 -6.01 -18.27 -2.70
N PHE A 46 -4.71 -18.35 -2.39
CA PHE A 46 -4.18 -17.83 -1.14
C PHE A 46 -4.22 -16.31 -1.05
N ALA A 47 -4.06 -15.60 -2.17
CA ALA A 47 -4.30 -14.16 -2.21
C ALA A 47 -5.74 -13.81 -1.79
N ARG A 48 -6.74 -14.56 -2.29
CA ARG A 48 -8.15 -14.38 -1.90
C ARG A 48 -8.38 -14.71 -0.43
N ASP A 49 -7.77 -15.76 0.08
CA ASP A 49 -7.88 -16.12 1.49
C ASP A 49 -7.21 -15.07 2.40
N CYS A 50 -6.12 -14.44 1.96
CA CYS A 50 -5.49 -13.32 2.64
C CYS A 50 -6.48 -12.16 2.83
N VAL A 51 -7.25 -11.81 1.79
CA VAL A 51 -8.32 -10.80 1.90
C VAL A 51 -9.35 -11.19 2.96
N LYS A 52 -9.85 -12.44 2.93
CA LYS A 52 -10.83 -12.95 3.92
C LYS A 52 -10.30 -12.92 5.36
N MET A 53 -8.99 -12.94 5.54
CA MET A 53 -8.32 -12.88 6.85
C MET A 53 -7.98 -11.46 7.29
N ASN A 54 -8.55 -10.42 6.66
CA ASN A 54 -8.22 -9.01 6.89
C ASN A 54 -6.75 -8.66 6.62
N GLY A 55 -6.12 -9.36 5.67
CA GLY A 55 -4.75 -9.06 5.25
C GLY A 55 -4.62 -7.68 4.60
N VAL A 56 -5.59 -7.27 3.77
CA VAL A 56 -5.53 -5.97 3.06
C VAL A 56 -5.51 -4.78 4.03
N PRO A 57 -6.42 -4.65 5.01
CA PRO A 57 -6.35 -3.57 6.01
C PRO A 57 -5.00 -3.52 6.73
N PHE A 58 -4.43 -4.67 7.10
CA PHE A 58 -3.11 -4.75 7.73
C PHE A 58 -2.02 -4.20 6.81
N LEU A 59 -1.96 -4.66 5.55
CA LEU A 59 -0.93 -4.26 4.60
C LEU A 59 -0.99 -2.76 4.28
N LEU A 60 -2.18 -2.25 3.99
CA LEU A 60 -2.38 -0.82 3.67
C LEU A 60 -2.10 0.07 4.89
N GLY A 61 -2.53 -0.35 6.09
CA GLY A 61 -2.25 0.34 7.34
C GLY A 61 -0.75 0.41 7.63
N CYS A 62 -0.06 -0.72 7.55
CA CYS A 62 1.40 -0.78 7.71
C CYS A 62 2.12 0.11 6.71
N SER A 63 1.77 0.05 5.42
CA SER A 63 2.39 0.90 4.39
C SER A 63 2.17 2.40 4.62
N SER A 64 1.06 2.78 5.26
CA SER A 64 0.70 4.18 5.50
C SER A 64 1.24 4.75 6.82
N GLU A 65 1.54 3.91 7.80
CA GLU A 65 2.06 4.34 9.12
C GLU A 65 3.55 4.66 9.04
N ARG A 66 3.91 5.94 9.15
CA ARG A 66 5.30 6.39 9.01
C ARG A 66 6.22 5.95 10.14
N LYS A 67 5.68 5.57 11.30
CA LYS A 67 6.49 4.97 12.37
C LYS A 67 7.02 3.60 11.96
N VAL A 68 6.28 2.83 11.16
CA VAL A 68 6.70 1.50 10.71
C VAL A 68 7.98 1.64 9.86
N PRO A 69 9.00 0.78 10.07
CA PRO A 69 10.23 0.86 9.33
C PRO A 69 10.01 0.75 7.82
N ARG A 70 10.79 1.55 7.07
CA ARG A 70 10.64 1.67 5.62
C ARG A 70 10.71 0.33 4.86
N PRO A 71 11.60 -0.61 5.19
CA PRO A 71 11.63 -1.93 4.52
C PRO A 71 10.33 -2.71 4.68
N VAL A 72 9.74 -2.71 5.89
CA VAL A 72 8.46 -3.35 6.19
C VAL A 72 7.33 -2.70 5.37
N ARG A 73 7.29 -1.36 5.34
CA ARG A 73 6.29 -0.60 4.55
C ARG A 73 6.35 -0.92 3.05
N LEU A 74 7.56 -1.00 2.50
CA LEU A 74 7.81 -1.36 1.10
C LEU A 74 7.33 -2.78 0.80
N GLN A 75 7.64 -3.73 1.69
CA GLN A 75 7.23 -5.12 1.48
C GLN A 75 5.71 -5.29 1.55
N CYS A 76 5.02 -4.56 2.43
CA CYS A 76 3.56 -4.52 2.45
C CYS A 76 2.95 -4.01 1.12
N LEU A 77 3.59 -3.04 0.46
CA LEU A 77 3.16 -2.57 -0.87
C LEU A 77 3.42 -3.61 -1.97
N ASN A 78 4.54 -4.33 -1.91
CA ASN A 78 4.83 -5.42 -2.84
C ASN A 78 3.76 -6.52 -2.73
N ILE A 79 3.45 -6.96 -1.51
CA ILE A 79 2.39 -7.94 -1.25
C ILE A 79 1.04 -7.42 -1.76
N SER A 80 0.69 -6.16 -1.49
CA SER A 80 -0.55 -5.55 -1.98
C SER A 80 -0.66 -5.55 -3.52
N SER A 81 0.48 -5.37 -4.20
CA SER A 81 0.58 -5.46 -5.66
C SER A 81 0.33 -6.90 -6.13
N THR A 82 0.94 -7.88 -5.47
CA THR A 82 0.80 -9.31 -5.81
C THR A 82 -0.62 -9.82 -5.57
N LEU A 83 -1.25 -9.41 -4.46
CA LEU A 83 -2.63 -9.78 -4.13
C LEU A 83 -3.63 -9.42 -5.23
N SER A 84 -3.49 -8.21 -5.79
CA SER A 84 -4.42 -7.67 -6.79
C SER A 84 -4.04 -7.97 -8.24
N GLN A 85 -2.82 -8.42 -8.51
CA GLN A 85 -2.34 -8.64 -9.87
C GLN A 85 -3.18 -9.70 -10.59
N ASN A 86 -3.90 -9.27 -11.63
CA ASN A 86 -4.77 -10.14 -12.44
C ASN A 86 -5.76 -10.98 -11.60
N ASN A 87 -6.23 -10.43 -10.47
CA ASN A 87 -7.12 -11.13 -9.54
C ASN A 87 -8.40 -10.29 -9.29
N PRO A 88 -9.41 -10.37 -10.18
CA PRO A 88 -10.59 -9.51 -10.12
C PRO A 88 -11.34 -9.50 -8.78
N PRO A 89 -11.53 -10.64 -8.08
CA PRO A 89 -12.13 -10.61 -6.74
C PRO A 89 -11.35 -9.79 -5.71
N VAL A 90 -10.01 -9.80 -5.78
CA VAL A 90 -9.18 -9.02 -4.86
C VAL A 90 -9.11 -7.56 -5.27
N GLN A 91 -9.03 -7.25 -6.57
CA GLN A 91 -9.13 -5.89 -7.09
C GLN A 91 -10.43 -5.22 -6.62
N GLU A 92 -11.55 -5.94 -6.77
CA GLU A 92 -12.88 -5.49 -6.33
C GLU A 92 -12.92 -5.22 -4.82
N ALA A 93 -12.42 -6.14 -4.00
CA ALA A 93 -12.40 -5.98 -2.54
C ALA A 93 -11.51 -4.79 -2.12
N MET A 94 -10.32 -4.65 -2.70
CA MET A 94 -9.42 -3.52 -2.42
C MET A 94 -10.09 -2.17 -2.76
N LEU A 95 -10.80 -2.09 -3.88
CA LEU A 95 -11.47 -0.87 -4.32
C LEU A 95 -12.70 -0.55 -3.47
N ARG A 96 -13.59 -1.53 -3.22
CA ARG A 96 -14.91 -1.29 -2.64
C ARG A 96 -14.97 -1.44 -1.12
N GLU A 97 -14.18 -2.34 -0.55
CA GLU A 97 -14.26 -2.68 0.87
C GLU A 97 -13.17 -1.98 1.70
N HIS A 98 -12.07 -1.57 1.05
CA HIS A 98 -10.88 -1.09 1.75
C HIS A 98 -10.39 0.28 1.31
N ASP A 99 -11.08 0.96 0.40
CA ASP A 99 -10.75 2.31 -0.09
C ASP A 99 -9.28 2.45 -0.55
N ALA A 100 -8.71 1.35 -1.08
CA ALA A 100 -7.28 1.25 -1.33
C ALA A 100 -6.79 2.28 -2.35
N LEU A 101 -7.65 2.71 -3.28
CA LEU A 101 -7.35 3.73 -4.29
C LEU A 101 -7.00 5.08 -3.67
N ASN A 102 -7.83 5.55 -2.73
CA ASN A 102 -7.60 6.81 -2.03
C ASN A 102 -6.40 6.70 -1.10
N ILE A 103 -6.28 5.59 -0.35
CA ILE A 103 -5.16 5.35 0.55
C ILE A 103 -3.83 5.39 -0.21
N LEU A 104 -3.69 4.60 -1.28
CA LEU A 104 -2.45 4.52 -2.07
C LEU A 104 -2.12 5.86 -2.74
N THR A 105 -3.13 6.57 -3.24
CA THR A 105 -2.90 7.88 -3.87
C THR A 105 -2.47 8.93 -2.86
N ASN A 106 -3.12 9.01 -1.69
CA ASN A 106 -2.71 9.91 -0.62
C ASN A 106 -1.29 9.58 -0.12
N LEU A 107 -0.96 8.28 -0.04
CA LEU A 107 0.38 7.83 0.31
C LEU A 107 1.41 8.28 -0.73
N TYR A 108 1.09 8.20 -2.03
CA TYR A 108 1.98 8.68 -3.09
C TYR A 108 2.33 10.16 -2.92
N LEU A 109 1.30 11.00 -2.72
CA LEU A 109 1.46 12.45 -2.53
C LEU A 109 2.30 12.77 -1.29
N THR A 110 2.02 12.06 -0.21
CA THR A 110 2.72 12.22 1.08
C THR A 110 4.21 11.86 0.97
N GLU A 111 4.55 10.84 0.18
CA GLU A 111 5.93 10.39 -0.02
C GLU A 111 6.71 11.23 -1.05
N MET A 112 6.10 12.18 -1.75
CA MET A 112 6.81 13.02 -2.73
C MET A 112 7.97 13.81 -2.12
N ALA A 113 7.82 14.30 -0.89
CA ALA A 113 8.86 15.07 -0.19
C ALA A 113 9.97 14.20 0.40
N ASP A 114 9.66 12.95 0.77
CA ASP A 114 10.52 12.09 1.60
C ASP A 114 11.08 10.85 0.85
N ASP A 115 10.83 10.77 -0.46
CA ASP A 115 11.28 9.68 -1.31
C ASP A 115 12.15 10.16 -2.50
N PRO A 116 13.37 10.67 -2.22
CA PRO A 116 14.28 11.17 -3.26
C PRO A 116 14.72 10.07 -4.24
N GLY A 117 14.77 8.81 -3.79
CA GLY A 117 15.08 7.66 -4.63
C GLY A 117 13.89 7.07 -5.39
N GLY A 118 12.67 7.54 -5.09
CA GLY A 118 11.44 7.07 -5.74
C GLY A 118 11.07 5.61 -5.42
N SER A 119 11.70 4.96 -4.44
CA SER A 119 11.47 3.53 -4.17
C SER A 119 10.08 3.26 -3.61
N MET A 120 9.59 4.14 -2.73
CA MET A 120 8.26 4.05 -2.15
C MET A 120 7.21 4.37 -3.21
N ARG A 121 7.38 5.50 -3.92
CA ARG A 121 6.48 5.91 -5.00
C ARG A 121 6.38 4.89 -6.12
N LYS A 122 7.49 4.22 -6.47
CA LYS A 122 7.49 3.10 -7.42
C LYS A 122 6.59 1.95 -6.96
N CYS A 123 6.72 1.50 -5.72
CA CYS A 123 5.89 0.41 -5.18
C CYS A 123 4.41 0.81 -5.08
N ILE A 124 4.12 2.07 -4.74
CA ILE A 124 2.74 2.59 -4.72
C ILE A 124 2.12 2.58 -6.13
N VAL A 125 2.84 3.07 -7.14
CA VAL A 125 2.37 3.04 -8.53
C VAL A 125 2.18 1.60 -9.02
N GLN A 126 3.05 0.68 -8.61
CA GLN A 126 2.90 -0.74 -8.93
C GLN A 126 1.61 -1.32 -8.32
N ALA A 127 1.31 -1.00 -7.06
CA ALA A 127 0.09 -1.44 -6.38
C ALA A 127 -1.16 -0.86 -7.05
N LEU A 128 -1.15 0.44 -7.36
CA LEU A 128 -2.22 1.10 -8.12
C LEU A 128 -2.46 0.41 -9.47
N SER A 129 -1.39 0.16 -10.22
CA SER A 129 -1.45 -0.50 -11.53
C SER A 129 -2.04 -1.92 -11.43
N CYS A 130 -1.57 -2.74 -10.49
CA CYS A 130 -2.11 -4.09 -10.29
C CYS A 130 -3.59 -4.07 -9.89
N MET A 131 -4.01 -3.08 -9.11
CA MET A 131 -5.39 -2.95 -8.65
C MET A 131 -6.36 -2.53 -9.76
N VAL A 132 -5.94 -1.66 -10.69
CA VAL A 132 -6.86 -1.05 -11.67
C VAL A 132 -6.76 -1.69 -13.05
N ARG A 133 -5.58 -2.17 -13.47
CA ARG A 133 -5.34 -2.62 -14.84
C ARG A 133 -6.22 -3.82 -15.21
N SER A 134 -6.82 -3.76 -16.40
CA SER A 134 -7.69 -4.82 -16.93
C SER A 134 -8.92 -5.09 -16.05
N HIS A 135 -9.30 -4.10 -15.24
CA HIS A 135 -10.45 -4.17 -14.35
C HIS A 135 -11.29 -2.90 -14.54
N ARG A 136 -12.33 -3.00 -15.36
CA ARG A 136 -13.13 -1.85 -15.83
C ARG A 136 -13.57 -0.90 -14.70
N ILE A 137 -14.05 -1.42 -13.58
CA ILE A 137 -14.50 -0.61 -12.44
C ILE A 137 -13.33 0.16 -11.82
N GLY A 138 -12.16 -0.50 -11.70
CA GLY A 138 -10.93 0.13 -11.23
C GLY A 138 -10.43 1.20 -12.18
N GLU A 139 -10.43 0.96 -13.49
CA GLU A 139 -10.03 1.94 -14.51
C GLU A 139 -10.97 3.16 -14.51
N GLU A 140 -12.28 2.95 -14.44
CA GLU A 140 -13.28 4.02 -14.35
C GLU A 140 -13.08 4.85 -13.07
N SER A 141 -12.87 4.20 -11.93
CA SER A 141 -12.64 4.87 -10.63
C SER A 141 -11.34 5.66 -10.62
N PHE A 142 -10.26 5.10 -11.18
CA PHE A 142 -8.96 5.74 -11.30
C PHE A 142 -9.03 6.99 -12.20
N CYS A 143 -9.67 6.88 -13.37
CA CYS A 143 -9.80 8.00 -14.30
C CYS A 143 -10.70 9.12 -13.79
N SER A 144 -11.63 8.82 -12.88
CA SER A 144 -12.58 9.79 -12.34
C SER A 144 -12.06 10.54 -11.11
N SER A 145 -10.87 10.21 -10.61
CA SER A 145 -10.27 10.81 -9.41
C SER A 145 -9.21 11.84 -9.76
N ASP A 146 -9.38 13.08 -9.29
CA ASP A 146 -8.41 14.17 -9.49
C ASP A 146 -7.04 13.81 -8.90
N SER A 147 -7.02 13.16 -7.73
CA SER A 147 -5.77 12.72 -7.10
C SER A 147 -5.05 11.65 -7.93
N CYS A 148 -5.79 10.72 -8.53
CA CYS A 148 -5.19 9.71 -9.40
C CYS A 148 -4.69 10.32 -10.72
N ARG A 149 -5.43 11.29 -11.26
CA ARG A 149 -5.01 12.07 -12.42
C ARG A 149 -3.69 12.81 -12.14
N TYR A 150 -3.53 13.41 -10.96
CA TYR A 150 -2.29 14.04 -10.55
C TYR A 150 -1.09 13.07 -10.57
N VAL A 151 -1.27 11.82 -10.10
CA VAL A 151 -0.22 10.78 -10.18
C VAL A 151 0.23 10.53 -11.62
N ILE A 152 -0.70 10.50 -12.57
CA ILE A 152 -0.38 10.35 -14.01
C ILE A 152 0.40 11.58 -14.49
N GLU A 153 -0.11 12.77 -14.23
CA GLU A 153 0.45 14.04 -14.71
C GLU A 153 1.86 14.27 -14.15
N GLU A 154 2.12 13.93 -12.89
CA GLU A 154 3.47 13.87 -12.32
C GLU A 154 4.36 12.86 -13.05
N GLY A 155 3.86 11.64 -13.29
CA GLY A 155 4.63 10.57 -13.94
C GLY A 155 5.07 10.88 -15.37
N ILE A 156 4.31 11.70 -16.09
CA ILE A 156 4.63 12.16 -17.46
C ILE A 156 5.35 13.52 -17.50
N GLY A 157 5.61 14.14 -16.35
CA GLY A 157 6.29 15.42 -16.25
C GLY A 157 5.44 16.64 -16.63
N CYS A 158 4.11 16.54 -16.51
CA CYS A 158 3.20 17.68 -16.70
C CYS A 158 3.24 18.67 -15.54
N HIS A 159 3.71 18.25 -14.36
CA HIS A 159 3.90 19.10 -13.21
C HIS A 159 5.40 19.31 -12.96
N THR A 160 5.77 20.55 -12.69
CA THR A 160 7.12 20.88 -12.21
C THR A 160 7.09 20.98 -10.68
N PRO A 161 8.23 20.77 -9.97
CA PRO A 161 8.28 20.85 -8.51
C PRO A 161 7.74 22.15 -7.88
N ASN A 162 7.52 23.20 -8.68
CA ASN A 162 7.00 24.49 -8.24
C ASN A 162 5.47 24.58 -8.15
N ASP A 163 4.72 23.62 -8.69
CA ASP A 163 3.25 23.72 -8.77
C ASP A 163 2.56 23.36 -7.43
N VAL A 164 3.26 22.67 -6.52
CA VAL A 164 2.74 22.25 -5.21
C VAL A 164 2.58 23.44 -4.23
N HIS A 165 3.34 24.51 -4.41
CA HIS A 165 3.27 25.70 -3.54
C HIS A 165 2.09 26.65 -3.87
N ALA A 166 1.51 26.53 -5.06
CA ALA A 166 0.43 27.43 -5.49
C ALA A 166 -0.94 27.06 -4.88
N GLN A 167 -1.17 25.80 -4.50
CA GLN A 167 -2.47 25.36 -3.97
C GLN A 167 -2.65 25.59 -2.46
N ASN A 168 -1.56 25.84 -1.71
CA ASN A 168 -1.61 26.16 -0.27
C ASN A 168 -1.69 27.67 0.02
N SER A 169 -1.83 28.50 -1.02
CA SER A 169 -1.85 29.95 -0.91
C SER A 169 -3.15 30.53 -1.46
N SER A 170 -4.31 30.08 -0.94
CA SER A 170 -5.54 30.88 -1.06
C SER A 170 -5.75 31.66 0.24
N PRO A 171 -5.78 33.01 0.18
CA PRO A 171 -5.96 33.84 1.36
C PRO A 171 -7.43 33.81 1.81
N GLY A 172 -7.63 33.54 3.10
CA GLY A 172 -8.82 34.01 3.82
C GLY A 172 -8.69 35.50 4.14
#